data_AF-A0A1F9VB27-F1
#
_entry.id   AF-A0A1F9VB27-F1
#
_cell.length_a   1.000
_cell.length_b   1.000
_cell.length_c   1.000
_cell.angle_alpha   90.00
_cell.angle_beta   90.00
_cell.angle_gamma   90.00
#
_symmetry.space_group_name_H-M   'P 1'
#
loop_
_entity.id
_entity.type
_entity.pdbx_description
1 polymer ?
#
loop_
_entity_poly.entity_id
_entity_poly.type
_entity_poly.pdbx_seq_one_letter_code
_entity_poly.pdbx_strand_id
1 'polypeptide(L)'
;MPFENTEGKVTQLGQLIADGISKELVASKKIKVVERKDLDKIYREWKLNLTGAVNSQSTREIGEMTGASYLLLGSIQKMGANEMLFFSKLVKTDSAEIHQAASVSMKADDETLLLNRPVEKAEESKDDAVILSKKGLRNCVWVESPGVVRFGVNETKNQARARAIVKARQKAMTAILDEETAEEFSNFSEAAFKKENQLIENVLLLTRYGRITEEKIMEENVVDAKDCKACRYRVVLQDCVTPPKENIDKGFQVSLSLSRTEFKEEESAQVIIGATRDSYIYLMSVDKDWNQVTAFPNSLIKENFIKANDIFIYPDESHKKNGVRLVAELPEGAEFSAETLRALATKQPIPESLLNEKYNLLLEKLSESNIDWCESASAFTIRKR
;
A
#
# COMPACT_ATOMS: atom_id res chain seq x y z
N MET A 1 -27.66 -9.33 0.60
CA MET A 1 -26.98 -8.14 0.05
C MET A 1 -26.97 -7.03 1.09
N PRO A 2 -26.06 -6.05 1.00
CA PRO A 2 -26.16 -4.81 1.79
C PRO A 2 -27.52 -4.12 1.55
N PHE A 3 -28.05 -3.45 2.56
CA PHE A 3 -29.29 -2.68 2.41
C PHE A 3 -28.97 -1.30 1.81
N GLU A 4 -29.83 -0.82 0.92
CA GLU A 4 -29.66 0.46 0.21
C GLU A 4 -30.59 1.54 0.77
N ASN A 5 -30.16 2.81 0.78
CA ASN A 5 -31.06 3.91 1.13
C ASN A 5 -32.03 4.26 -0.03
N THR A 6 -32.86 5.29 0.16
CA THR A 6 -33.79 5.81 -0.84
C THR A 6 -33.14 6.32 -2.14
N GLU A 7 -31.81 6.47 -2.19
CA GLU A 7 -31.05 6.83 -3.38
C GLU A 7 -30.44 5.62 -4.12
N GLY A 8 -30.73 4.39 -3.68
CA GLY A 8 -30.10 3.17 -4.21
C GLY A 8 -28.61 3.04 -3.83
N LYS A 9 -28.18 3.70 -2.74
CA LYS A 9 -26.79 3.67 -2.27
C LYS A 9 -26.67 2.82 -1.00
N VAL A 10 -25.64 1.98 -0.97
CA VAL A 10 -25.24 1.25 0.23
C VAL A 10 -24.78 2.25 1.31
N THR A 11 -25.28 2.08 2.53
CA THR A 11 -24.93 2.88 3.72
C THR A 11 -24.12 2.03 4.70
N GLN A 12 -23.39 2.65 5.63
CA GLN A 12 -22.66 1.90 6.65
C GLN A 12 -23.63 1.12 7.54
N LEU A 13 -24.78 1.72 7.86
CA LEU A 13 -25.90 1.05 8.52
C LEU A 13 -26.42 -0.15 7.70
N GLY A 14 -26.57 0.01 6.39
CA GLY A 14 -27.06 -1.06 5.51
C GLY A 14 -26.09 -2.22 5.33
N GLN A 15 -24.79 -1.99 5.51
CA GLN A 15 -23.79 -3.03 5.63
C GLN A 15 -23.93 -3.78 6.96
N LEU A 16 -23.91 -3.05 8.09
CA LEU A 16 -24.05 -3.64 9.44
C LEU A 16 -25.32 -4.49 9.61
N ILE A 17 -26.44 -4.07 9.01
CA ILE A 17 -27.70 -4.82 9.03
C ILE A 17 -27.60 -6.11 8.20
N ALA A 18 -26.99 -6.06 7.02
CA ALA A 18 -26.79 -7.26 6.21
C ALA A 18 -25.85 -8.27 6.88
N ASP A 19 -24.81 -7.79 7.55
CA ASP A 19 -23.87 -8.63 8.31
C ASP A 19 -24.55 -9.25 9.54
N GLY A 20 -25.35 -8.47 10.28
CA GLY A 20 -26.15 -8.95 11.40
C GLY A 20 -27.17 -10.01 10.99
N ILE A 21 -27.93 -9.78 9.90
CA ILE A 21 -28.86 -10.78 9.36
C ILE A 21 -28.12 -12.05 8.90
N SER A 22 -26.98 -11.90 8.21
CA SER A 22 -26.19 -13.04 7.74
C SER A 22 -25.69 -13.89 8.90
N LYS A 23 -25.22 -13.26 9.99
CA LYS A 23 -24.79 -13.92 11.23
C LYS A 23 -25.92 -14.75 11.86
N GLU A 24 -27.11 -14.18 12.02
CA GLU A 24 -28.27 -14.89 12.59
C GLU A 24 -28.75 -16.05 11.69
N LEU A 25 -28.73 -15.86 10.37
CA LEU A 25 -29.07 -16.91 9.39
C LEU A 25 -28.09 -18.09 9.45
N VAL A 26 -26.77 -17.81 9.53
CA VAL A 26 -25.74 -18.84 9.72
C VAL A 26 -25.92 -19.55 11.07
N ALA A 27 -26.13 -18.79 12.15
CA ALA A 27 -26.32 -19.33 13.50
C ALA A 27 -27.55 -20.27 13.60
N SER A 28 -28.59 -20.03 12.79
CA SER A 28 -29.78 -20.88 12.73
C SER A 28 -29.50 -22.33 12.30
N LYS A 29 -28.41 -22.57 11.55
CA LYS A 29 -28.04 -23.84 10.88
C LYS A 29 -29.10 -24.45 9.95
N LYS A 30 -30.22 -23.76 9.70
CA LYS A 30 -31.31 -24.21 8.82
C LYS A 30 -31.18 -23.71 7.38
N ILE A 31 -30.36 -22.67 7.17
CA ILE A 31 -30.19 -21.98 5.89
C ILE A 31 -28.70 -21.95 5.57
N LYS A 32 -28.32 -22.34 4.35
CA LYS A 32 -26.96 -22.17 3.84
C LYS A 32 -26.83 -20.75 3.30
N VAL A 33 -25.99 -19.93 3.94
CA VAL A 33 -25.64 -18.59 3.47
C VAL A 33 -24.43 -18.68 2.54
N VAL A 34 -24.43 -17.92 1.45
CA VAL A 34 -23.27 -17.75 0.55
C VAL A 34 -22.55 -16.46 0.96
N GLU A 35 -21.24 -16.51 1.16
CA GLU A 35 -20.46 -15.37 1.64
C GLU A 35 -20.08 -14.41 0.51
N ARG A 36 -19.94 -13.12 0.85
CA ARG A 36 -19.73 -12.05 -0.13
C ARG A 36 -18.35 -12.07 -0.79
N LYS A 37 -17.31 -12.58 -0.12
CA LYS A 37 -15.95 -12.66 -0.67
C LYS A 37 -15.88 -13.44 -2.00
N ASP A 38 -16.82 -14.35 -2.22
CA ASP A 38 -16.95 -15.13 -3.45
C ASP A 38 -17.69 -14.35 -4.58
N LEU A 39 -18.18 -13.14 -4.29
CA LEU A 39 -18.96 -12.26 -5.17
C LEU A 39 -18.22 -10.97 -5.61
N ASP A 40 -17.14 -10.56 -4.94
CA ASP A 40 -16.55 -9.23 -5.18
C ASP A 40 -15.94 -9.06 -6.58
N LYS A 41 -15.59 -10.16 -7.26
CA LYS A 41 -15.21 -10.19 -8.68
C LYS A 41 -16.38 -9.83 -9.61
N ILE A 42 -17.60 -10.24 -9.25
CA ILE A 42 -18.85 -10.02 -10.02
C ILE A 42 -19.37 -8.58 -9.79
N TYR A 43 -19.18 -8.04 -8.58
CA TYR A 43 -19.63 -6.70 -8.19
C TYR A 43 -18.99 -5.57 -9.02
N ARG A 44 -17.79 -5.80 -9.57
CA ARG A 44 -17.07 -4.83 -10.42
C ARG A 44 -17.71 -4.69 -11.80
N GLU A 45 -18.20 -5.78 -12.40
CA GLU A 45 -18.88 -5.76 -13.71
C GLU A 45 -20.34 -5.24 -13.61
N TRP A 46 -21.00 -5.50 -12.48
CA TRP A 46 -22.42 -5.17 -12.27
C TRP A 46 -22.72 -3.67 -12.10
N LYS A 47 -21.71 -2.88 -11.68
CA LYS A 47 -21.84 -1.46 -11.31
C LYS A 47 -22.27 -0.55 -12.49
N LEU A 48 -22.21 -1.03 -13.72
CA LEU A 48 -22.48 -0.26 -14.95
C LEU A 48 -23.95 -0.22 -15.41
N ASN A 49 -24.86 -1.02 -14.84
CA ASN A 49 -26.18 -1.27 -15.47
C ASN A 49 -27.42 -1.12 -14.58
N LEU A 50 -27.33 -0.55 -13.37
CA LEU A 50 -28.46 -0.54 -12.43
C LEU A 50 -28.95 0.84 -12.00
N THR A 51 -29.81 1.39 -12.87
CA THR A 51 -30.82 2.39 -12.50
C THR A 51 -32.14 1.70 -12.12
N GLY A 52 -32.24 1.22 -10.88
CA GLY A 52 -33.53 1.01 -10.18
C GLY A 52 -34.48 -0.10 -10.65
N ALA A 53 -34.15 -0.89 -11.68
CA ALA A 53 -35.00 -2.00 -12.15
C ALA A 53 -34.44 -3.36 -11.74
N VAL A 54 -35.21 -4.16 -11.01
CA VAL A 54 -34.89 -5.58 -10.77
C VAL A 54 -35.13 -6.34 -12.07
N ASN A 55 -34.08 -6.53 -12.87
CA ASN A 55 -34.14 -7.33 -14.08
C ASN A 55 -34.20 -8.83 -13.71
N SER A 56 -35.17 -9.54 -14.26
CA SER A 56 -35.35 -10.98 -14.04
C SER A 56 -34.16 -11.80 -14.56
N GLN A 57 -33.45 -11.30 -15.58
CA GLN A 57 -32.24 -11.92 -16.09
C GLN A 57 -31.10 -11.90 -15.06
N SER A 58 -30.82 -10.74 -14.45
CA SER A 58 -29.70 -10.56 -13.51
C SER A 58 -29.87 -11.34 -12.20
N THR A 59 -31.11 -11.61 -11.79
CA THR A 59 -31.37 -12.41 -10.58
C THR A 59 -31.10 -13.91 -10.83
N ARG A 60 -31.32 -14.39 -12.06
CA ARG A 60 -30.99 -15.76 -12.50
C ARG A 60 -29.49 -15.99 -12.59
N GLU A 61 -28.78 -15.08 -13.24
CA GLU A 61 -27.32 -15.11 -13.38
C GLU A 61 -26.65 -15.22 -11.99
N ILE A 62 -27.10 -14.42 -11.01
CA ILE A 62 -26.62 -14.51 -9.62
C ILE A 62 -26.93 -15.90 -9.02
N GLY A 63 -28.12 -16.45 -9.22
CA GLY A 63 -28.49 -17.78 -8.72
C GLY A 63 -27.66 -18.92 -9.30
N GLU A 64 -27.42 -18.89 -10.61
CA GLU A 64 -26.61 -19.88 -11.32
C GLU A 64 -25.13 -19.82 -10.89
N MET A 65 -24.56 -18.61 -10.77
CA MET A 65 -23.15 -18.43 -10.40
C MET A 65 -22.86 -18.75 -8.92
N THR A 66 -23.82 -18.49 -8.02
CA THR A 66 -23.64 -18.70 -6.57
C THR A 66 -24.20 -20.01 -6.05
N GLY A 67 -25.06 -20.68 -6.83
CA GLY A 67 -25.91 -21.77 -6.35
C GLY A 67 -26.98 -21.33 -5.34
N ALA A 68 -27.23 -20.04 -5.15
CA ALA A 68 -28.25 -19.54 -4.23
C ALA A 68 -29.65 -19.61 -4.86
N SER A 69 -30.59 -20.27 -4.19
CA SER A 69 -32.01 -20.34 -4.62
C SER A 69 -32.80 -19.07 -4.32
N TYR A 70 -32.31 -18.23 -3.40
CA TYR A 70 -32.96 -16.99 -2.97
C TYR A 70 -31.95 -15.87 -2.74
N LEU A 71 -32.34 -14.65 -3.11
CA LEU A 71 -31.59 -13.42 -2.89
C LEU A 71 -32.33 -12.55 -1.87
N LEU A 72 -31.67 -12.20 -0.76
CA LEU A 72 -32.19 -11.23 0.20
C LEU A 72 -31.75 -9.82 -0.21
N LEU A 73 -32.72 -9.02 -0.64
CA LEU A 73 -32.60 -7.60 -0.93
C LEU A 73 -33.23 -6.78 0.21
N GLY A 74 -32.74 -5.57 0.45
CA GLY A 74 -33.31 -4.70 1.47
C GLY A 74 -33.02 -3.23 1.25
N SER A 75 -33.87 -2.38 1.82
CA SER A 75 -33.70 -0.93 1.77
C SER A 75 -34.09 -0.23 3.07
N ILE A 76 -33.53 0.96 3.25
CA ILE A 76 -33.68 1.80 4.44
C ILE A 76 -34.28 3.14 4.02
N GLN A 77 -35.40 3.51 4.61
CA GLN A 77 -36.10 4.76 4.33
C GLN A 77 -36.16 5.62 5.57
N LYS A 78 -35.70 6.87 5.50
CA LYS A 78 -35.87 7.82 6.60
C LYS A 78 -37.28 8.41 6.57
N MET A 79 -38.01 8.25 7.67
CA MET A 79 -39.35 8.80 7.88
C MET A 79 -39.27 9.95 8.89
N GLY A 80 -39.63 11.17 8.46
CA GLY A 80 -39.55 12.35 9.33
C GLY A 80 -38.14 12.63 9.87
N ALA A 81 -38.05 13.12 11.10
CA ALA A 81 -36.78 13.53 11.72
C ALA A 81 -35.98 12.34 12.26
N ASN A 82 -36.62 11.44 13.01
CA ASN A 82 -35.99 10.43 13.89
C ASN A 82 -36.67 9.04 13.77
N GLU A 83 -37.27 8.71 12.63
CA GLU A 83 -37.82 7.37 12.37
C GLU A 83 -37.20 6.79 11.09
N MET A 84 -36.99 5.49 11.05
CA MET A 84 -36.49 4.78 9.88
C MET A 84 -37.26 3.48 9.67
N LEU A 85 -37.63 3.23 8.43
CA LEU A 85 -38.36 2.06 7.99
C LEU A 85 -37.45 1.18 7.14
N PHE A 86 -37.21 -0.03 7.62
CA PHE A 86 -36.42 -1.05 6.94
C PHE A 86 -37.37 -1.95 6.17
N PHE A 87 -37.10 -2.17 4.89
CA PHE A 87 -37.79 -3.14 4.06
C PHE A 87 -36.82 -4.25 3.69
N SER A 88 -37.28 -5.49 3.70
CA SER A 88 -36.56 -6.62 3.12
C SER A 88 -37.47 -7.44 2.23
N LYS A 89 -36.88 -8.03 1.18
CA LYS A 89 -37.56 -8.86 0.19
C LYS A 89 -36.68 -10.07 -0.10
N LEU A 90 -37.24 -11.26 0.06
CA LEU A 90 -36.62 -12.50 -0.36
C LEU A 90 -37.13 -12.82 -1.76
N VAL A 91 -36.23 -12.82 -2.73
CA VAL A 91 -36.51 -12.99 -4.16
C VAL A 91 -36.00 -14.35 -4.61
N LYS A 92 -36.80 -15.16 -5.31
CA LYS A 92 -36.31 -16.39 -5.94
C LYS A 92 -35.36 -16.06 -7.07
N THR A 93 -34.23 -16.73 -7.17
CA THR A 93 -33.25 -16.46 -8.23
C THR A 93 -33.69 -16.98 -9.59
N ASP A 94 -34.34 -18.14 -9.64
CA ASP A 94 -34.82 -18.80 -10.87
C ASP A 94 -35.93 -18.05 -11.63
N SER A 95 -36.72 -17.22 -10.94
CA SER A 95 -37.91 -16.54 -11.50
C SER A 95 -37.92 -15.03 -11.28
N ALA A 96 -37.06 -14.50 -10.40
CA ALA A 96 -37.09 -13.14 -9.88
C ALA A 96 -38.41 -12.75 -9.17
N GLU A 97 -39.23 -13.74 -8.79
CA GLU A 97 -40.44 -13.52 -7.99
C GLU A 97 -40.09 -13.19 -6.54
N ILE A 98 -40.79 -12.20 -5.96
CA ILE A 98 -40.73 -11.94 -4.52
C ILE A 98 -41.45 -13.09 -3.80
N HIS A 99 -40.70 -13.93 -3.10
CA HIS A 99 -41.24 -15.02 -2.30
C HIS A 99 -41.85 -14.53 -0.99
N GLN A 100 -41.20 -13.57 -0.32
CA GLN A 100 -41.65 -12.97 0.93
C GLN A 100 -41.12 -11.54 1.04
N ALA A 101 -41.87 -10.67 1.70
CA ALA A 101 -41.40 -9.34 2.12
C ALA A 101 -41.69 -9.12 3.61
N ALA A 102 -40.90 -8.25 4.24
CA ALA A 102 -41.08 -7.82 5.62
C ALA A 102 -40.66 -6.34 5.77
N SER A 103 -41.21 -5.67 6.78
CA SER A 103 -40.77 -4.32 7.16
C SER A 103 -40.79 -4.11 8.68
N VAL A 104 -39.87 -3.28 9.16
CA VAL A 104 -39.73 -2.92 10.58
C VAL A 104 -39.45 -1.42 10.66
N SER A 105 -40.18 -0.70 11.51
CA SER A 105 -39.85 0.69 11.86
C SER A 105 -39.03 0.73 13.15
N MET A 106 -38.06 1.64 13.23
CA MET A 106 -37.34 1.97 14.46
C MET A 106 -37.23 3.49 14.63
N LYS A 107 -37.06 3.93 15.88
CA LYS A 107 -36.56 5.29 16.17
C LYS A 107 -35.06 5.35 15.92
N ALA A 108 -34.61 6.44 15.32
CA ALA A 108 -33.21 6.71 15.02
C ALA A 108 -32.70 7.87 15.88
N ASP A 109 -31.56 7.66 16.51
CA ASP A 109 -30.73 8.70 17.11
C ASP A 109 -29.75 9.30 16.07
N ASP A 110 -29.00 10.32 16.48
CA ASP A 110 -28.09 11.03 15.59
C ASP A 110 -26.97 10.12 15.04
N GLU A 111 -26.50 9.13 15.82
CA GLU A 111 -25.50 8.15 15.37
C GLU A 111 -26.08 7.22 14.30
N THR A 112 -27.27 6.68 14.50
CA THR A 112 -27.93 5.82 13.50
C THR A 112 -28.27 6.61 12.24
N LEU A 113 -28.63 7.90 12.37
CA LEU A 113 -28.85 8.81 11.24
C LEU A 113 -27.55 9.17 10.50
N LEU A 114 -26.40 9.24 11.19
CA LEU A 114 -25.09 9.39 10.56
C LEU A 114 -24.70 8.14 9.77
N LEU A 115 -24.88 6.94 10.35
CA LEU A 115 -24.59 5.66 9.70
C LEU A 115 -25.49 5.36 8.49
N ASN A 116 -26.69 5.94 8.43
CA ASN A 116 -27.61 5.84 7.29
C ASN A 116 -27.38 6.88 6.18
N ARG A 117 -26.37 7.75 6.31
CA ARG A 117 -25.89 8.48 5.14
C ARG A 117 -25.36 7.45 4.12
N PRO A 118 -25.41 7.73 2.79
CA PRO A 118 -24.63 6.95 1.85
C PRO A 118 -23.24 6.73 2.45
N VAL A 119 -22.69 5.52 2.35
CA VAL A 119 -21.23 5.47 2.33
C VAL A 119 -20.88 6.40 1.19
N GLU A 120 -20.07 7.44 1.47
CA GLU A 120 -19.40 8.17 0.40
C GLU A 120 -18.47 7.16 -0.26
N LYS A 121 -19.05 6.35 -1.17
CA LYS A 121 -18.32 5.79 -2.29
C LYS A 121 -17.55 6.96 -2.82
N ALA A 122 -16.24 6.81 -2.92
CA ALA A 122 -15.44 7.67 -3.76
C ALA A 122 -16.25 7.90 -5.05
N GLU A 123 -16.57 9.17 -5.32
CA GLU A 123 -16.86 9.61 -6.68
C GLU A 123 -15.77 8.97 -7.56
N GLU A 124 -16.07 8.55 -8.80
CA GLU A 124 -15.02 8.07 -9.71
C GLU A 124 -13.96 9.15 -9.82
N SER A 125 -12.88 8.94 -9.09
CA SER A 125 -12.21 10.09 -8.53
C SER A 125 -11.13 10.48 -9.52
N LYS A 126 -11.05 11.78 -9.84
CA LYS A 126 -9.86 12.33 -10.51
C LYS A 126 -8.59 12.16 -9.65
N ASP A 127 -8.74 11.59 -8.46
CA ASP A 127 -7.70 11.20 -7.52
C ASP A 127 -7.55 9.65 -7.43
N ASP A 128 -8.13 8.82 -8.31
CA ASP A 128 -7.95 7.35 -8.31
C ASP A 128 -6.97 6.89 -9.40
N ALA A 129 -6.33 5.73 -9.20
CA ALA A 129 -5.41 5.17 -10.18
C ALA A 129 -6.13 4.33 -11.25
N VAL A 130 -5.71 4.48 -12.51
CA VAL A 130 -6.34 3.86 -13.68
C VAL A 130 -5.32 3.01 -14.43
N ILE A 131 -5.58 1.71 -14.55
CA ILE A 131 -4.79 0.82 -15.40
C ILE A 131 -5.04 1.18 -16.87
N LEU A 132 -3.97 1.44 -17.61
CA LEU A 132 -4.01 1.85 -19.00
C LEU A 132 -3.87 0.63 -19.93
N SER A 133 -4.69 0.56 -20.98
CA SER A 133 -4.67 -0.50 -22.00
C SER A 133 -3.50 -0.36 -22.99
N LYS A 134 -2.29 -0.11 -22.50
CA LYS A 134 -1.06 0.05 -23.27
C LYS A 134 -0.11 -1.10 -22.93
N LYS A 135 0.48 -1.74 -23.96
CA LYS A 135 1.53 -2.74 -23.74
C LYS A 135 2.78 -2.08 -23.16
N GLY A 136 3.17 -2.47 -21.95
CA GLY A 136 4.51 -2.20 -21.42
C GLY A 136 5.56 -3.12 -22.05
N LEU A 137 6.82 -2.71 -21.94
CA LEU A 137 7.96 -3.59 -22.16
C LEU A 137 8.10 -4.54 -20.96
N ARG A 138 8.63 -5.76 -21.16
CA ARG A 138 8.92 -6.74 -20.09
C ARG A 138 7.78 -6.96 -19.07
N ASN A 139 6.54 -7.12 -19.54
CA ASN A 139 5.35 -7.39 -18.71
C ASN A 139 4.96 -6.29 -17.70
N CYS A 140 5.49 -5.06 -17.77
CA CYS A 140 5.01 -3.98 -16.92
C CYS A 140 3.60 -3.50 -17.34
N VAL A 141 2.79 -3.17 -16.35
CA VAL A 141 1.41 -2.65 -16.49
C VAL A 141 1.47 -1.13 -16.37
N TRP A 142 0.97 -0.42 -17.38
CA TRP A 142 0.89 1.04 -17.31
C TRP A 142 -0.27 1.47 -16.41
N VAL A 143 -0.02 2.40 -15.48
CA VAL A 143 -1.02 2.96 -14.56
C VAL A 143 -0.89 4.47 -14.55
N GLU A 144 -2.00 5.18 -14.73
CA GLU A 144 -2.09 6.62 -14.44
C GLU A 144 -2.48 6.80 -12.96
N SER A 145 -1.71 7.58 -12.19
CA SER A 145 -1.86 7.68 -10.73
C SER A 145 -1.77 9.13 -10.24
N PRO A 146 -2.85 9.68 -9.62
CA PRO A 146 -2.86 11.05 -9.09
C PRO A 146 -2.51 11.13 -7.59
N GLY A 147 -1.36 11.72 -7.30
CA GLY A 147 -0.88 12.05 -5.96
C GLY A 147 -1.30 13.46 -5.53
N VAL A 148 -2.17 13.55 -4.52
CA VAL A 148 -2.61 14.84 -3.95
C VAL A 148 -2.32 14.90 -2.46
N VAL A 149 -1.50 15.88 -2.04
CA VAL A 149 -1.17 16.15 -0.63
C VAL A 149 -1.48 17.59 -0.26
N ARG A 150 -1.88 17.82 0.99
CA ARG A 150 -2.02 19.17 1.55
C ARG A 150 -0.67 19.64 2.09
N PHE A 151 -0.32 20.89 1.86
CA PHE A 151 0.90 21.51 2.39
C PHE A 151 0.59 22.84 3.08
N GLY A 152 1.35 23.13 4.14
CA GLY A 152 1.14 24.30 5.00
C GLY A 152 2.13 25.43 4.73
N VAL A 153 1.96 26.55 5.44
CA VAL A 153 2.82 27.75 5.32
C VAL A 153 4.29 27.44 5.67
N ASN A 154 4.52 26.45 6.53
CA ASN A 154 5.85 26.04 7.00
C ASN A 154 6.52 24.98 6.10
N GLU A 155 5.88 24.56 5.00
CA GLU A 155 6.39 23.52 4.10
C GLU A 155 6.74 24.11 2.72
N THR A 156 7.90 23.71 2.19
CA THR A 156 8.30 24.12 0.85
C THR A 156 7.51 23.39 -0.23
N LYS A 157 7.29 24.05 -1.38
CA LYS A 157 6.67 23.40 -2.56
C LYS A 157 7.40 22.13 -2.99
N ASN A 158 8.72 22.04 -2.76
CA ASN A 158 9.52 20.87 -3.11
C ASN A 158 9.25 19.66 -2.18
N GLN A 159 9.05 19.90 -0.88
CA GLN A 159 8.62 18.86 0.06
C GLN A 159 7.20 18.37 -0.28
N ALA A 160 6.28 19.29 -0.57
CA ALA A 160 4.92 18.96 -1.00
C ALA A 160 4.91 18.14 -2.30
N ARG A 161 5.72 18.53 -3.28
CA ARG A 161 5.95 17.78 -4.54
C ARG A 161 6.46 16.37 -4.30
N ALA A 162 7.48 16.22 -3.44
CA ALA A 162 8.04 14.91 -3.12
C ALA A 162 7.00 13.97 -2.48
N ARG A 163 6.21 14.48 -1.52
CA ARG A 163 5.12 13.70 -0.91
C ARG A 163 3.99 13.40 -1.90
N ALA A 164 3.67 14.31 -2.83
CA ALA A 164 2.71 14.06 -3.90
C ALA A 164 3.16 12.91 -4.82
N ILE A 165 4.42 12.92 -5.27
CA ILE A 165 5.00 11.86 -6.11
C ILE A 165 4.96 10.51 -5.40
N VAL A 166 5.38 10.42 -4.14
CA VAL A 166 5.33 9.15 -3.39
C VAL A 166 3.88 8.64 -3.26
N LYS A 167 2.91 9.53 -3.02
CA LYS A 167 1.49 9.17 -2.95
C LYS A 167 0.90 8.72 -4.30
N ALA A 168 1.37 9.28 -5.41
CA ALA A 168 1.01 8.81 -6.76
C ALA A 168 1.52 7.37 -6.97
N ARG A 169 2.83 7.16 -6.78
CA ARG A 169 3.48 5.84 -6.87
C ARG A 169 2.84 4.77 -5.99
N GLN A 170 2.44 5.13 -4.77
CA GLN A 170 1.69 4.23 -3.88
C GLN A 170 0.41 3.75 -4.55
N LYS A 171 -0.42 4.66 -5.10
CA LYS A 171 -1.65 4.30 -5.81
C LYS A 171 -1.38 3.50 -7.09
N ALA A 172 -0.33 3.82 -7.83
CA ALA A 172 0.08 3.04 -9.01
C ALA A 172 0.39 1.58 -8.64
N MET A 173 1.09 1.37 -7.53
CA MET A 173 1.39 0.04 -7.01
C MET A 173 0.14 -0.69 -6.53
N THR A 174 -0.66 -0.06 -5.67
CA THR A 174 -1.90 -0.65 -5.13
C THR A 174 -2.88 -1.07 -6.24
N ALA A 175 -2.92 -0.35 -7.36
CA ALA A 175 -3.82 -0.66 -8.49
C ALA A 175 -3.52 -1.99 -9.20
N ILE A 176 -2.28 -2.52 -9.12
CA ILE A 176 -1.89 -3.77 -9.79
C ILE A 176 -1.75 -4.97 -8.84
N LEU A 177 -1.89 -4.76 -7.54
CA LEU A 177 -1.81 -5.81 -6.52
C LEU A 177 -3.15 -6.53 -6.35
N ASP A 178 -3.10 -7.75 -5.84
CA ASP A 178 -4.28 -8.42 -5.30
C ASP A 178 -4.80 -7.71 -4.04
N GLU A 179 -6.05 -7.95 -3.67
CA GLU A 179 -6.75 -7.19 -2.62
C GLU A 179 -6.11 -7.35 -1.23
N GLU A 180 -5.58 -8.53 -0.91
CA GLU A 180 -4.89 -8.81 0.37
C GLU A 180 -3.55 -8.07 0.44
N THR A 181 -2.72 -8.18 -0.61
CA THR A 181 -1.42 -7.51 -0.69
C THR A 181 -1.57 -5.98 -0.81
N ALA A 182 -2.63 -5.51 -1.47
CA ALA A 182 -2.99 -4.09 -1.56
C ALA A 182 -3.35 -3.51 -0.18
N GLU A 183 -4.13 -4.22 0.64
CA GLU A 183 -4.48 -3.82 1.99
C GLU A 183 -3.25 -3.82 2.92
N GLU A 184 -2.43 -4.88 2.88
CA GLU A 184 -1.18 -5.00 3.65
C GLU A 184 -0.19 -3.86 3.33
N PHE A 185 0.02 -3.58 2.04
CA PHE A 185 0.87 -2.48 1.57
C PHE A 185 0.32 -1.11 2.00
N SER A 186 -1.00 -0.92 1.93
CA SER A 186 -1.63 0.36 2.31
C SER A 186 -1.53 0.62 3.81
N ASN A 187 -1.80 -0.39 4.65
CA ASN A 187 -1.65 -0.32 6.10
C ASN A 187 -0.21 0.01 6.52
N PHE A 188 0.79 -0.61 5.87
CA PHE A 188 2.19 -0.36 6.17
C PHE A 188 2.63 1.04 5.68
N SER A 189 2.26 1.43 4.45
CA SER A 189 2.61 2.74 3.91
C SER A 189 1.98 3.89 4.70
N GLU A 190 0.72 3.75 5.18
CA GLU A 190 0.12 4.72 6.09
C GLU A 190 0.91 4.90 7.39
N ALA A 191 1.48 3.82 7.94
CA ALA A 191 2.30 3.90 9.15
C ALA A 191 3.61 4.68 8.89
N ALA A 192 4.23 4.50 7.71
CA ALA A 192 5.40 5.27 7.28
C ALA A 192 5.05 6.74 7.00
N PHE A 193 3.89 7.03 6.39
CA PHE A 193 3.42 8.40 6.12
C PHE A 193 3.04 9.21 7.36
N LYS A 194 2.65 8.54 8.47
CA LYS A 194 2.30 9.21 9.74
C LYS A 194 3.51 9.77 10.49
N LYS A 195 4.74 9.44 10.10
CA LYS A 195 5.98 10.02 10.62
C LYS A 195 6.55 11.03 9.62
N GLU A 196 6.73 12.28 10.06
CA GLU A 196 6.85 13.46 9.17
C GLU A 196 8.03 13.49 8.16
N ASN A 197 8.99 12.55 8.21
CA ASN A 197 10.22 12.60 7.40
C ASN A 197 10.63 11.30 6.66
N GLN A 198 9.78 10.26 6.59
CA GLN A 198 10.18 8.94 6.07
C GLN A 198 9.83 8.70 4.58
N LEU A 199 10.22 9.65 3.72
CA LEU A 199 10.15 9.47 2.25
C LEU A 199 10.96 8.26 1.76
N ILE A 200 12.09 7.97 2.42
CA ILE A 200 12.96 6.85 2.06
C ILE A 200 12.26 5.51 2.29
N GLU A 201 11.66 5.28 3.46
CA GLU A 201 10.96 4.02 3.77
C GLU A 201 9.86 3.72 2.75
N ASN A 202 9.09 4.73 2.34
CA ASN A 202 8.07 4.57 1.30
C ASN A 202 8.66 4.13 -0.06
N VAL A 203 9.88 4.57 -0.41
CA VAL A 203 10.58 4.10 -1.62
C VAL A 203 11.04 2.63 -1.47
N LEU A 204 11.50 2.20 -0.29
CA LEU A 204 11.87 0.80 -0.02
C LEU A 204 10.65 -0.15 -0.09
N LEU A 205 9.49 0.34 0.34
CA LEU A 205 8.24 -0.42 0.26
C LEU A 205 7.82 -0.59 -1.20
N LEU A 206 7.90 0.49 -2.00
CA LEU A 206 7.60 0.45 -3.42
C LEU A 206 8.51 -0.53 -4.18
N THR A 207 9.79 -0.66 -3.84
CA THR A 207 10.72 -1.62 -4.46
C THR A 207 10.50 -3.07 -4.00
N ARG A 208 9.87 -3.30 -2.85
CA ARG A 208 9.53 -4.65 -2.35
C ARG A 208 8.24 -5.21 -2.96
N TYR A 209 7.20 -4.39 -3.09
CA TYR A 209 5.89 -4.83 -3.58
C TYR A 209 5.71 -4.71 -5.10
N GLY A 210 6.70 -4.20 -5.83
CA GLY A 210 6.77 -4.21 -7.29
C GLY A 210 7.94 -3.36 -7.78
N ARG A 211 7.90 -2.91 -9.04
CA ARG A 211 8.91 -1.96 -9.55
C ARG A 211 8.31 -1.01 -10.57
N ILE A 212 8.52 0.29 -10.39
CA ILE A 212 8.26 1.29 -11.44
C ILE A 212 9.47 1.29 -12.38
N THR A 213 9.29 0.85 -13.62
CA THR A 213 10.35 0.72 -14.62
C THR A 213 10.43 1.94 -15.56
N GLU A 214 9.31 2.63 -15.75
CA GLU A 214 9.21 3.92 -16.44
C GLU A 214 8.24 4.81 -15.64
N GLU A 215 8.51 6.12 -15.56
CA GLU A 215 7.65 7.12 -14.89
C GLU A 215 7.58 8.38 -15.77
N LYS A 216 6.39 8.99 -15.87
CA LYS A 216 6.17 10.26 -16.58
C LYS A 216 5.21 11.14 -15.80
N ILE A 217 5.54 12.43 -15.67
CA ILE A 217 4.63 13.42 -15.08
C ILE A 217 3.70 13.92 -16.18
N MET A 218 2.39 13.71 -15.99
CA MET A 218 1.32 14.10 -16.92
C MET A 218 0.71 15.45 -16.54
N GLU A 219 0.57 15.71 -15.24
CA GLU A 219 0.08 16.97 -14.66
C GLU A 219 0.89 17.28 -13.39
N GLU A 220 1.28 18.54 -13.20
CA GLU A 220 1.92 19.02 -11.96
C GLU A 220 1.42 20.44 -11.67
N ASN A 221 0.67 20.60 -10.58
CA ASN A 221 0.04 21.88 -10.24
C ASN A 221 -0.26 22.01 -8.74
N VAL A 222 -0.46 23.25 -8.31
CA VAL A 222 -1.01 23.58 -6.99
C VAL A 222 -2.50 23.87 -7.17
N VAL A 223 -3.35 23.22 -6.38
CA VAL A 223 -4.81 23.27 -6.49
C VAL A 223 -5.46 23.71 -5.19
N ASP A 224 -6.65 24.31 -5.32
CA ASP A 224 -7.48 24.73 -4.19
C ASP A 224 -8.13 23.51 -3.50
N ALA A 225 -8.59 23.72 -2.26
CA ALA A 225 -9.49 22.85 -1.52
C ALA A 225 -10.78 23.61 -1.17
N LYS A 226 -11.82 22.91 -0.69
CA LYS A 226 -13.08 23.55 -0.25
C LYS A 226 -12.86 24.58 0.87
N ASP A 227 -11.78 24.42 1.65
CA ASP A 227 -11.46 25.18 2.85
C ASP A 227 -10.19 26.04 2.74
N CYS A 228 -9.43 25.98 1.65
CA CYS A 228 -8.23 26.82 1.44
C CYS A 228 -7.84 26.97 -0.03
N LYS A 229 -7.20 28.10 -0.36
CA LYS A 229 -6.64 28.35 -1.69
C LYS A 229 -5.17 27.90 -1.77
N ALA A 230 -4.78 27.37 -2.92
CA ALA A 230 -3.42 26.98 -3.29
C ALA A 230 -2.67 26.13 -2.24
N CYS A 231 -3.41 25.27 -1.53
CA CYS A 231 -2.95 24.54 -0.34
C CYS A 231 -2.79 23.03 -0.57
N ARG A 232 -3.12 22.53 -1.76
CA ARG A 232 -2.89 21.14 -2.17
C ARG A 232 -1.91 21.10 -3.33
N TYR A 233 -0.93 20.21 -3.25
CA TYR A 233 -0.01 19.91 -4.32
C TYR A 233 -0.51 18.65 -5.03
N ARG A 234 -0.67 18.73 -6.35
CA ARG A 234 -1.16 17.65 -7.21
C ARG A 234 -0.08 17.28 -8.23
N VAL A 235 0.15 15.99 -8.36
CA VAL A 235 0.94 15.38 -9.42
C VAL A 235 0.14 14.22 -10.00
N VAL A 236 0.07 14.09 -11.32
CA VAL A 236 -0.44 12.90 -11.99
C VAL A 236 0.74 12.22 -12.67
N LEU A 237 1.02 10.98 -12.29
CA LEU A 237 2.04 10.15 -12.90
C LEU A 237 1.41 9.18 -13.90
N GLN A 238 2.18 8.80 -14.91
CA GLN A 238 1.96 7.62 -15.73
C GLN A 238 3.17 6.70 -15.51
N ASP A 239 2.96 5.64 -14.75
CA ASP A 239 4.00 4.68 -14.31
C ASP A 239 3.84 3.37 -15.07
N CYS A 240 4.93 2.74 -15.51
CA CYS A 240 4.92 1.33 -15.89
C CYS A 240 5.38 0.50 -14.71
N VAL A 241 4.46 -0.26 -14.13
CA VAL A 241 4.64 -1.00 -12.88
C VAL A 241 4.73 -2.48 -13.18
N THR A 242 5.85 -3.11 -12.83
CA THR A 242 5.99 -4.56 -12.84
C THR A 242 5.47 -5.11 -11.51
N PRO A 243 4.57 -6.12 -11.53
CA PRO A 243 4.06 -6.76 -10.30
C PRO A 243 5.18 -7.45 -9.51
N PRO A 244 4.94 -7.76 -8.23
CA PRO A 244 5.87 -8.55 -7.42
C PRO A 244 6.06 -9.95 -8.02
N LYS A 245 7.16 -10.62 -7.66
CA LYS A 245 7.31 -12.06 -7.91
C LYS A 245 6.17 -12.82 -7.22
N GLU A 246 5.73 -13.93 -7.81
CA GLU A 246 4.87 -14.88 -7.10
C GLU A 246 5.60 -15.43 -5.86
N ASN A 247 4.89 -15.54 -4.74
CA ASN A 247 5.38 -16.09 -3.46
C ASN A 247 6.46 -15.27 -2.72
N ILE A 248 6.41 -13.93 -2.72
CA ILE A 248 7.22 -13.12 -1.78
C ILE A 248 6.90 -13.54 -0.33
N ASP A 249 7.94 -13.78 0.47
CA ASP A 249 7.81 -13.97 1.91
C ASP A 249 7.40 -12.64 2.58
N LYS A 250 6.08 -12.45 2.74
CA LYS A 250 5.45 -11.31 3.40
C LYS A 250 6.05 -11.02 4.79
N GLY A 251 6.42 -12.08 5.51
CA GLY A 251 7.03 -11.98 6.84
C GLY A 251 8.55 -11.72 6.84
N PHE A 252 9.23 -11.65 5.69
CA PHE A 252 10.66 -11.30 5.61
C PHE A 252 10.87 -9.78 5.65
N GLN A 253 11.43 -9.30 6.75
CA GLN A 253 11.69 -7.90 7.02
C GLN A 253 13.12 -7.75 7.57
N VAL A 254 13.74 -6.61 7.29
CA VAL A 254 15.02 -6.18 7.87
C VAL A 254 14.82 -4.80 8.49
N SER A 255 15.52 -4.52 9.58
CA SER A 255 15.57 -3.21 10.23
C SER A 255 17.02 -2.72 10.28
N LEU A 256 17.21 -1.41 10.09
CA LEU A 256 18.49 -0.72 10.24
C LEU A 256 18.30 0.46 11.21
N SER A 257 19.15 0.53 12.23
CA SER A 257 19.25 1.70 13.11
C SER A 257 20.69 2.19 13.15
N LEU A 258 20.88 3.50 13.05
CA LEU A 258 22.17 4.20 13.14
C LEU A 258 22.34 4.84 14.52
N SER A 259 23.55 4.79 15.07
CA SER A 259 23.88 5.43 16.36
C SER A 259 23.71 6.96 16.37
N ARG A 260 23.80 7.60 15.21
CA ARG A 260 23.51 9.02 14.94
C ARG A 260 23.27 9.22 13.44
N THR A 261 22.60 10.31 13.06
CA THR A 261 22.33 10.67 11.65
C THR A 261 23.03 11.96 11.21
N GLU A 262 23.74 12.62 12.11
CA GLU A 262 24.61 13.76 11.81
C GLU A 262 26.04 13.43 12.24
N PHE A 263 26.99 13.64 11.34
CA PHE A 263 28.40 13.30 11.53
C PHE A 263 29.29 14.48 11.16
N LYS A 264 30.42 14.60 11.85
CA LYS A 264 31.59 15.27 11.28
C LYS A 264 32.44 14.27 10.49
N GLU A 265 33.22 14.78 9.55
CA GLU A 265 34.21 13.99 8.82
C GLU A 265 35.14 13.19 9.76
N GLU A 266 35.40 11.94 9.37
CA GLU A 266 36.06 10.87 10.12
C GLU A 266 35.35 10.41 11.42
N GLU A 267 34.15 10.89 11.77
CA GLU A 267 33.44 10.34 12.92
C GLU A 267 33.02 8.87 12.67
N SER A 268 33.12 8.06 13.72
CA SER A 268 32.73 6.65 13.64
C SER A 268 31.24 6.46 13.94
N ALA A 269 30.58 5.68 13.09
CA ALA A 269 29.22 5.22 13.28
C ALA A 269 29.18 3.81 13.89
N GLN A 270 28.02 3.44 14.42
CA GLN A 270 27.65 2.05 14.69
C GLN A 270 26.22 1.83 14.18
N VAL A 271 25.97 0.68 13.57
CA VAL A 271 24.65 0.23 13.15
C VAL A 271 24.18 -0.95 13.99
N ILE A 272 22.87 -1.05 14.12
CA ILE A 272 22.16 -2.22 14.62
C ILE A 272 21.26 -2.71 13.48
N ILE A 273 21.40 -3.97 13.10
CA ILE A 273 20.64 -4.62 12.04
C ILE A 273 19.93 -5.84 12.65
N GLY A 274 18.67 -6.06 12.28
CA GLY A 274 17.95 -7.29 12.59
C GLY A 274 17.14 -7.76 11.39
N ALA A 275 16.98 -9.07 11.23
CA ALA A 275 16.17 -9.67 10.16
C ALA A 275 15.21 -10.71 10.74
N THR A 276 13.98 -10.79 10.23
CA THR A 276 12.97 -11.78 10.69
C THR A 276 13.16 -13.18 10.11
N ARG A 277 14.24 -13.40 9.35
CA ARG A 277 14.63 -14.64 8.68
C ARG A 277 16.14 -14.81 8.77
N ASP A 278 16.60 -16.05 8.63
CA ASP A 278 17.99 -16.37 8.32
C ASP A 278 18.38 -15.63 7.03
N SER A 279 19.48 -14.89 7.04
CA SER A 279 19.79 -13.92 5.97
C SER A 279 21.27 -13.57 5.87
N TYR A 280 21.73 -13.37 4.64
CA TYR A 280 22.97 -12.69 4.32
C TYR A 280 22.72 -11.18 4.32
N ILE A 281 23.56 -10.42 5.03
CA ILE A 281 23.42 -8.97 5.21
C ILE A 281 24.48 -8.23 4.41
N TYR A 282 24.07 -7.16 3.74
CA TYR A 282 24.93 -6.26 3.00
C TYR A 282 24.65 -4.84 3.45
N LEU A 283 25.68 -4.11 3.90
CA LEU A 283 25.59 -2.71 4.30
C LEU A 283 26.30 -1.86 3.25
N MET A 284 25.58 -0.93 2.64
CA MET A 284 26.07 -0.08 1.55
C MET A 284 25.75 1.38 1.83
N SER A 285 26.72 2.29 1.75
CA SER A 285 26.39 3.73 1.61
C SER A 285 26.03 3.98 0.15
N VAL A 286 24.94 4.71 -0.09
CA VAL A 286 24.42 5.01 -1.43
C VAL A 286 24.19 6.50 -1.57
N ASP A 287 24.76 7.08 -2.62
CA ASP A 287 24.64 8.50 -2.94
C ASP A 287 23.39 8.83 -3.79
N LYS A 288 23.21 10.12 -4.10
CA LYS A 288 22.09 10.61 -4.92
C LYS A 288 22.09 10.11 -6.37
N ASP A 289 23.22 9.62 -6.88
CA ASP A 289 23.41 9.16 -8.26
C ASP A 289 23.45 7.61 -8.34
N TRP A 290 23.04 6.94 -7.27
CA TRP A 290 23.04 5.48 -7.08
C TRP A 290 24.41 4.81 -7.12
N ASN A 291 25.49 5.57 -6.97
CA ASN A 291 26.80 4.97 -6.70
C ASN A 291 26.76 4.38 -5.28
N GLN A 292 27.40 3.23 -5.07
CA GLN A 292 27.43 2.57 -3.78
C GLN A 292 28.84 2.24 -3.32
N VAL A 293 29.04 2.25 -2.00
CA VAL A 293 30.25 1.75 -1.33
C VAL A 293 29.83 0.70 -0.31
N THR A 294 30.27 -0.55 -0.50
CA THR A 294 29.97 -1.66 0.42
C THR A 294 30.80 -1.54 1.69
N ALA A 295 30.14 -1.21 2.80
CA ALA A 295 30.73 -1.15 4.13
C ALA A 295 30.82 -2.53 4.81
N PHE A 296 29.91 -3.45 4.45
CA PHE A 296 29.86 -4.82 4.95
C PHE A 296 29.17 -5.77 3.94
N PRO A 297 29.65 -7.01 3.71
CA PRO A 297 30.97 -7.51 4.13
C PRO A 297 32.11 -6.72 3.48
N ASN A 298 33.30 -6.80 4.06
CA ASN A 298 34.48 -6.04 3.61
C ASN A 298 35.74 -6.92 3.55
N SER A 299 36.93 -6.34 3.53
CA SER A 299 38.20 -7.09 3.48
C SER A 299 38.53 -7.82 4.79
N LEU A 300 38.12 -7.26 5.93
CA LEU A 300 38.43 -7.76 7.28
C LEU A 300 37.34 -8.70 7.82
N ILE A 301 36.08 -8.51 7.41
CA ILE A 301 34.95 -9.35 7.82
C ILE A 301 34.22 -9.83 6.56
N LYS A 302 34.35 -11.14 6.29
CA LYS A 302 33.76 -11.81 5.12
C LYS A 302 32.45 -12.53 5.42
N GLU A 303 32.32 -13.07 6.63
CA GLU A 303 31.08 -13.70 7.07
C GLU A 303 30.00 -12.63 7.27
N ASN A 304 28.86 -12.83 6.64
CA ASN A 304 27.76 -11.87 6.61
C ASN A 304 26.39 -12.50 6.84
N PHE A 305 26.33 -13.78 7.20
CA PHE A 305 25.10 -14.47 7.55
C PHE A 305 24.68 -14.23 9.01
N ILE A 306 23.39 -13.97 9.24
CA ILE A 306 22.76 -13.83 10.57
C ILE A 306 21.53 -14.75 10.66
N LYS A 307 21.16 -15.17 11.88
CA LYS A 307 19.96 -15.97 12.12
C LYS A 307 18.70 -15.11 12.27
N ALA A 308 17.54 -15.74 12.03
CA ALA A 308 16.25 -15.12 12.22
C ALA A 308 16.08 -14.56 13.64
N ASN A 309 15.82 -13.25 13.72
CA ASN A 309 15.66 -12.44 14.93
C ASN A 309 16.94 -12.20 15.76
N ASP A 310 18.12 -12.58 15.26
CA ASP A 310 19.38 -12.13 15.84
C ASP A 310 19.60 -10.64 15.60
N ILE A 311 20.26 -9.98 16.56
CA ILE A 311 20.66 -8.58 16.47
C ILE A 311 22.14 -8.51 16.11
N PHE A 312 22.43 -8.04 14.90
CA PHE A 312 23.78 -7.81 14.43
C PHE A 312 24.21 -6.35 14.67
N ILE A 313 25.30 -6.15 15.41
CA ILE A 313 25.85 -4.84 15.72
C ILE A 313 27.16 -4.67 14.97
N TYR A 314 27.27 -3.61 14.18
CA TYR A 314 28.44 -3.37 13.33
C TYR A 314 28.95 -1.92 13.38
N PRO A 315 30.24 -1.67 13.64
CA PRO A 315 31.20 -2.60 14.26
C PRO A 315 30.87 -2.79 15.75
N ASP A 316 30.93 -4.03 16.25
CA ASP A 316 30.92 -4.32 17.69
C ASP A 316 32.31 -4.13 18.33
N GLU A 317 32.46 -4.44 19.62
CA GLU A 317 33.73 -4.31 20.34
C GLU A 317 34.83 -5.29 19.88
N SER A 318 34.48 -6.43 19.28
CA SER A 318 35.43 -7.38 18.71
C SER A 318 35.97 -6.85 17.37
N HIS A 319 35.07 -6.39 16.50
CA HIS A 319 35.40 -5.73 15.24
C HIS A 319 36.30 -4.50 15.45
N LYS A 320 35.97 -3.63 16.42
CA LYS A 320 36.78 -2.45 16.79
C LYS A 320 38.19 -2.84 17.26
N LYS A 321 38.34 -3.88 18.07
CA LYS A 321 39.66 -4.40 18.52
C LYS A 321 40.50 -4.92 17.36
N ASN A 322 39.85 -5.48 16.34
CA ASN A 322 40.49 -5.93 15.10
C ASN A 322 40.67 -4.79 14.06
N GLY A 323 40.54 -3.52 14.48
CA GLY A 323 40.79 -2.35 13.65
C GLY A 323 39.63 -1.92 12.75
N VAL A 324 38.51 -2.63 12.75
CA VAL A 324 37.36 -2.29 11.89
C VAL A 324 36.63 -1.07 12.44
N ARG A 325 36.37 -0.11 11.55
CA ARG A 325 35.58 1.09 11.83
C ARG A 325 34.61 1.34 10.68
N LEU A 326 33.41 1.79 11.01
CA LEU A 326 32.48 2.39 10.05
C LEU A 326 32.63 3.89 10.22
N VAL A 327 33.14 4.58 9.19
CA VAL A 327 33.58 5.99 9.28
C VAL A 327 32.79 6.84 8.27
N ALA A 328 32.39 8.04 8.69
CA ALA A 328 31.78 9.03 7.80
C ALA A 328 32.86 9.81 7.04
N GLU A 329 32.98 9.57 5.74
CA GLU A 329 33.96 10.20 4.85
C GLU A 329 33.25 11.11 3.83
N LEU A 330 33.81 12.30 3.55
CA LEU A 330 33.26 13.18 2.52
C LEU A 330 33.77 12.79 1.13
N PRO A 331 32.95 12.95 0.07
CA PRO A 331 33.44 12.92 -1.30
C PRO A 331 34.54 13.98 -1.52
N GLU A 332 35.50 13.68 -2.40
CA GLU A 332 36.66 14.55 -2.63
C GLU A 332 36.24 15.99 -3.01
N GLY A 333 36.68 16.97 -2.22
CA GLY A 333 36.36 18.39 -2.40
C GLY A 333 34.99 18.85 -1.86
N ALA A 334 34.17 17.96 -1.29
CA ALA A 334 32.91 18.34 -0.65
C ALA A 334 33.13 18.97 0.74
N GLU A 335 32.20 19.84 1.15
CA GLU A 335 32.14 20.36 2.54
C GLU A 335 30.92 19.83 3.31
N PHE A 336 29.98 19.21 2.60
CA PHE A 336 28.76 18.61 3.09
C PHE A 336 28.37 17.45 2.18
N SER A 337 27.99 16.31 2.77
CA SER A 337 27.36 15.19 2.07
C SER A 337 26.05 14.81 2.75
N ALA A 338 25.09 14.33 1.96
CA ALA A 338 23.84 13.76 2.43
C ALA A 338 23.65 12.41 1.72
N GLU A 339 23.72 11.33 2.50
CA GLU A 339 23.83 9.96 2.00
C GLU A 339 22.78 9.06 2.65
N THR A 340 22.58 7.88 2.07
CA THR A 340 21.68 6.86 2.61
C THR A 340 22.45 5.58 2.85
N LEU A 341 22.55 5.18 4.12
CA LEU A 341 23.08 3.86 4.48
C LEU A 341 21.96 2.84 4.34
N ARG A 342 22.21 1.74 3.63
CA ARG A 342 21.23 0.69 3.32
C ARG A 342 21.70 -0.66 3.82
N ALA A 343 20.82 -1.34 4.56
CA ALA A 343 20.95 -2.75 4.91
C ALA A 343 20.06 -3.57 3.98
N LEU A 344 20.68 -4.32 3.08
CA LEU A 344 20.04 -5.27 2.19
C LEU A 344 20.20 -6.67 2.78
N ALA A 345 19.09 -7.35 3.05
CA ALA A 345 19.06 -8.72 3.54
C ALA A 345 18.58 -9.66 2.43
N THR A 346 19.27 -10.79 2.23
CA THR A 346 18.91 -11.80 1.22
C THR A 346 18.93 -13.21 1.79
N LYS A 347 18.01 -14.09 1.34
CA LYS A 347 17.99 -15.50 1.78
C LYS A 347 19.09 -16.37 1.17
N GLN A 348 19.73 -15.87 0.11
CA GLN A 348 20.84 -16.51 -0.61
C GLN A 348 21.94 -15.47 -0.83
N PRO A 349 23.23 -15.86 -0.87
CA PRO A 349 24.31 -14.90 -1.04
C PRO A 349 24.23 -14.24 -2.43
N ILE A 350 24.39 -12.93 -2.46
CA ILE A 350 24.43 -12.15 -3.70
C ILE A 350 25.73 -12.48 -4.46
N PRO A 351 25.68 -12.84 -5.76
CA PRO A 351 26.86 -13.00 -6.59
C PRO A 351 27.72 -11.73 -6.62
N GLU A 352 29.04 -11.88 -6.47
CA GLU A 352 29.99 -10.75 -6.39
C GLU A 352 29.95 -9.83 -7.62
N SER A 353 29.60 -10.37 -8.79
CA SER A 353 29.37 -9.58 -10.02
C SER A 353 28.22 -8.58 -9.92
N LEU A 354 27.24 -8.80 -9.04
CA LEU A 354 26.13 -7.85 -8.80
C LEU A 354 26.52 -6.78 -7.76
N LEU A 355 27.42 -7.09 -6.83
CA LEU A 355 27.84 -6.18 -5.76
C LEU A 355 28.67 -4.99 -6.27
N ASN A 356 29.19 -5.07 -7.50
CA ASN A 356 29.95 -4.00 -8.16
C ASN A 356 29.08 -3.09 -9.05
N GLU A 357 27.78 -3.36 -9.16
CA GLU A 357 26.84 -2.54 -9.95
C GLU A 357 26.39 -1.28 -9.18
N LYS A 358 25.78 -0.31 -9.88
CA LYS A 358 25.01 0.75 -9.20
C LYS A 358 23.85 0.16 -8.41
N TYR A 359 23.50 0.77 -7.27
CA TYR A 359 22.55 0.19 -6.33
C TYR A 359 21.16 -0.06 -6.94
N ASN A 360 20.66 0.86 -7.77
CA ASN A 360 19.39 0.71 -8.48
C ASN A 360 19.37 -0.45 -9.49
N LEU A 361 20.52 -0.78 -10.07
CA LEU A 361 20.72 -1.90 -11.01
C LEU A 361 20.97 -3.22 -10.27
N LEU A 362 21.64 -3.19 -9.12
CA LEU A 362 21.69 -4.33 -8.19
C LEU A 362 20.27 -4.74 -7.79
N LEU A 363 19.44 -3.80 -7.35
CA LEU A 363 18.02 -4.08 -7.04
C LEU A 363 17.24 -4.60 -8.26
N GLU A 364 17.51 -4.10 -9.48
CA GLU A 364 16.86 -4.61 -10.70
C GLU A 364 17.18 -6.09 -10.92
N LYS A 365 18.47 -6.43 -10.90
CA LYS A 365 18.95 -7.79 -11.12
C LYS A 365 18.46 -8.71 -10.00
N LEU A 366 18.39 -8.25 -8.76
CA LEU A 366 17.79 -9.00 -7.65
C LEU A 366 16.28 -9.24 -7.85
N SER A 367 15.51 -8.22 -8.26
CA SER A 367 14.10 -8.37 -8.66
C SER A 367 13.91 -9.40 -9.78
N GLU A 368 14.87 -9.55 -10.70
CA GLU A 368 14.85 -10.59 -11.76
C GLU A 368 15.41 -11.96 -11.30
N SER A 369 16.28 -12.03 -10.27
CA SER A 369 17.21 -13.14 -9.97
C SER A 369 16.70 -14.46 -9.34
N ASN A 370 15.41 -14.57 -8.98
CA ASN A 370 14.87 -15.56 -8.02
C ASN A 370 15.44 -15.55 -6.57
N ILE A 371 16.37 -14.66 -6.18
CA ILE A 371 16.77 -14.46 -4.78
C ILE A 371 15.68 -13.67 -4.04
N ASP A 372 15.24 -14.16 -2.87
CA ASP A 372 14.40 -13.43 -1.92
C ASP A 372 15.22 -12.37 -1.17
N TRP A 373 14.74 -11.13 -1.16
CA TRP A 373 15.42 -10.00 -0.51
C TRP A 373 14.45 -8.99 0.11
N CYS A 374 14.95 -8.21 1.07
CA CYS A 374 14.31 -7.00 1.58
C CYS A 374 15.38 -5.98 1.99
N GLU A 375 15.05 -4.68 2.00
CA GLU A 375 15.97 -3.61 2.38
C GLU A 375 15.40 -2.70 3.49
N SER A 376 16.29 -2.13 4.29
CA SER A 376 16.04 -1.04 5.24
C SER A 376 17.11 0.03 5.06
N ALA A 377 16.76 1.30 5.26
CA ALA A 377 17.67 2.40 4.98
C ALA A 377 17.53 3.54 5.99
N SER A 378 18.64 4.24 6.24
CA SER A 378 18.70 5.40 7.11
C SER A 378 19.51 6.50 6.45
N ALA A 379 18.93 7.69 6.35
CA ALA A 379 19.64 8.87 5.88
C ALA A 379 20.59 9.39 6.97
N PHE A 380 21.72 9.93 6.52
CA PHE A 380 22.63 10.66 7.37
C PHE A 380 23.30 11.80 6.60
N THR A 381 23.84 12.76 7.35
CA THR A 381 24.63 13.87 6.78
C THR A 381 26.02 13.91 7.37
N ILE A 382 26.99 14.31 6.55
CA ILE A 382 28.39 14.51 6.93
C ILE A 382 28.72 15.98 6.72
N ARG A 383 29.39 16.61 7.68
CA ARG A 383 29.96 17.96 7.54
C ARG A 383 31.47 17.93 7.70
N LYS A 384 32.15 18.79 6.96
CA LYS A 384 33.58 19.07 7.16
C LYS A 384 33.83 19.55 8.59
N ARG A 385 34.99 19.22 9.15
CA ARG A 385 35.30 19.37 10.58
C ARG A 385 35.25 20.80 11.13
#